data_AF-A0A8H3QV17-F1
#
_entry.id   AF-A0A8H3QV17-F1
#
_cell.length_a   1.000
_cell.length_b   1.000
_cell.length_c   1.000
_cell.angle_alpha   90.00
_cell.angle_beta   90.00
_cell.angle_gamma   90.00
#
_symmetry.space_group_name_H-M   'P 1'
#
loop_
_entity.id
_entity.type
_entity.pdbx_description
1 polymer ?
#
loop_
_entity_poly.entity_id
_entity_poly.type
_entity_poly.pdbx_seq_one_letter_code
_entity_poly.pdbx_strand_id
1 'polypeptide(L)'
;MSTRKRTILSAAQKREICKTKEREPNLSNTSIAQRYNIGKSTVTDILNEKELAFFAKNFSIEDFHQSKGWLSGFKRRHRLRQFKKQGEASSAPSAELIENDHFAL
;
A
#
# COMPACT_ATOMS: atom_id res chain seq x y z
N MET A 1 33.38 -3.75 -4.92
CA MET A 1 31.94 -3.58 -4.65
C MET A 1 31.36 -2.62 -5.69
N SER A 2 30.68 -3.13 -6.72
CA SER A 2 30.05 -2.28 -7.74
C SER A 2 28.91 -1.50 -7.09
N THR A 3 29.02 -0.17 -7.05
CA THR A 3 27.98 0.70 -6.50
C THR A 3 26.79 0.68 -7.47
N ARG A 4 25.60 0.37 -6.96
CA ARG A 4 24.39 0.45 -7.80
C ARG A 4 24.18 1.91 -8.18
N LYS A 5 24.18 2.20 -9.48
CA LYS A 5 23.80 3.52 -9.99
C LYS A 5 22.35 3.80 -9.59
N ARG A 6 22.07 5.05 -9.21
CA ARG A 6 20.71 5.48 -8.84
C ARG A 6 19.82 5.43 -10.08
N THR A 7 18.86 4.51 -10.09
CA THR A 7 17.85 4.41 -11.16
C THR A 7 16.75 5.44 -10.91
N ILE A 8 16.47 6.31 -11.89
CA ILE A 8 15.36 7.25 -11.85
C ILE A 8 14.14 6.57 -12.47
N LEU A 9 13.07 6.38 -11.68
CA LEU A 9 11.81 5.84 -12.18
C LEU A 9 10.89 6.97 -12.62
N SER A 10 10.35 6.86 -13.83
CA SER A 10 9.28 7.73 -14.31
C SER A 10 7.97 7.48 -13.57
N ALA A 11 7.06 8.46 -13.61
CA ALA A 11 5.71 8.32 -13.07
C ALA A 11 4.95 7.13 -13.71
N ALA A 12 5.14 6.90 -15.01
CA ALA A 12 4.55 5.77 -15.73
C ALA A 12 5.05 4.42 -15.19
N GLN A 13 6.35 4.29 -14.93
CA GLN A 13 6.92 3.06 -14.35
C GLN A 13 6.41 2.80 -12.93
N LYS A 14 6.31 3.84 -12.09
CA LYS A 14 5.70 3.71 -10.75
C LYS A 14 4.25 3.23 -10.85
N ARG A 15 3.48 3.78 -11.80
CA ARG A 15 2.08 3.37 -12.04
C ARG A 15 1.99 1.91 -12.50
N GLU A 16 2.90 1.46 -13.35
CA GLU A 16 2.92 0.07 -13.82
C GLU A 16 3.30 -0.91 -12.72
N ILE A 17 4.21 -0.54 -11.82
CA ILE A 17 4.50 -1.30 -10.60
C ILE A 17 3.22 -1.51 -9.76
N CYS A 18 2.44 -0.44 -9.55
CA CYS A 18 1.17 -0.52 -8.83
C CYS A 18 0.16 -1.45 -9.52
N LYS A 19 -0.01 -1.32 -10.83
CA LYS A 19 -0.92 -2.18 -11.63
C LYS A 19 -0.49 -3.64 -11.62
N THR A 20 0.82 -3.91 -11.71
CA THR A 20 1.35 -5.27 -11.65
C THR A 20 0.96 -5.93 -10.34
N LYS A 21 1.06 -5.19 -9.23
CA LYS A 21 0.71 -5.69 -7.90
C LYS A 21 -0.79 -5.87 -7.67
N GLU A 22 -1.62 -5.09 -8.36
CA GLU A 22 -3.09 -5.29 -8.39
C GLU A 22 -3.47 -6.55 -9.16
N ARG A 23 -2.86 -6.78 -10.33
CA ARG A 23 -3.13 -7.97 -11.16
C ARG A 23 -2.65 -9.26 -10.50
N GLU A 24 -1.46 -9.22 -9.90
CA GLU A 24 -0.82 -10.37 -9.26
C GLU A 24 -0.49 -10.05 -7.79
N PRO A 25 -1.47 -10.16 -6.87
CA PRO A 25 -1.28 -9.79 -5.47
C PRO A 25 -0.20 -10.64 -4.79
N ASN A 26 -0.03 -11.89 -5.23
CA ASN A 26 0.94 -12.85 -4.69
C ASN A 26 2.36 -12.65 -5.25
N LEU A 27 2.56 -11.78 -6.25
CA LEU A 27 3.88 -11.56 -6.84
C LEU A 27 4.83 -10.95 -5.80
N SER A 28 6.01 -11.54 -5.65
CA SER A 28 7.00 -11.06 -4.69
C SER A 28 7.53 -9.67 -5.08
N ASN A 29 7.66 -8.78 -4.09
CA ASN A 29 8.28 -7.47 -4.28
C ASN A 29 9.73 -7.59 -4.78
N THR A 30 10.41 -8.70 -4.48
CA THR A 30 11.77 -8.97 -5.00
C THR A 30 11.76 -9.16 -6.52
N SER A 31 10.78 -9.89 -7.06
CA SER A 31 10.64 -10.13 -8.49
C SER A 31 10.35 -8.83 -9.25
N ILE A 32 9.50 -7.96 -8.68
CA ILE A 32 9.23 -6.63 -9.23
C ILE A 32 10.51 -5.79 -9.22
N ALA A 33 11.25 -5.79 -8.10
CA ALA A 33 12.48 -5.02 -7.97
C ALA A 33 13.55 -5.40 -9.00
N GLN A 34 13.67 -6.70 -9.31
CA GLN A 34 14.58 -7.20 -10.35
C GLN A 34 14.21 -6.68 -11.75
N ARG A 35 12.92 -6.69 -12.13
CA ARG A 35 12.45 -6.22 -13.45
C ARG A 35 12.82 -4.77 -13.74
N TYR A 36 12.84 -3.92 -12.70
CA TYR A 36 13.14 -2.50 -12.83
C TYR A 36 14.56 -2.14 -12.36
N ASN A 37 15.38 -3.12 -11.99
CA ASN A 37 16.72 -2.93 -11.42
C ASN A 37 16.74 -1.90 -10.26
N ILE A 38 15.85 -2.09 -9.30
CA ILE A 38 15.69 -1.25 -8.10
C ILE A 38 15.81 -2.06 -6.82
N GLY A 39 15.85 -1.37 -5.67
CA GLY A 39 15.77 -2.02 -4.37
C GLY A 39 14.36 -2.49 -4.05
N LYS A 40 14.24 -3.60 -3.28
CA LYS A 40 12.96 -4.06 -2.72
C LYS A 40 12.26 -2.97 -1.90
N SER A 41 13.04 -2.18 -1.15
CA SER A 41 12.55 -1.03 -0.38
C SER A 41 11.86 0.00 -1.27
N THR A 42 12.44 0.32 -2.44
CA THR A 42 11.84 1.24 -3.41
C THR A 42 10.49 0.75 -3.91
N VAL A 43 10.33 -0.55 -4.16
CA VAL A 43 9.01 -1.13 -4.53
C VAL A 43 8.02 -0.93 -3.39
N THR A 44 8.41 -1.24 -2.15
CA THR A 44 7.55 -1.04 -0.98
C THR A 44 7.16 0.42 -0.80
N ASP A 45 8.08 1.35 -0.95
CA ASP A 45 7.83 2.79 -0.83
C ASP A 45 6.82 3.27 -1.90
N ILE A 46 6.97 2.83 -3.16
CA ILE A 46 6.02 3.15 -4.25
C ILE A 46 4.62 2.61 -3.96
N LEU A 47 4.52 1.38 -3.44
CA LEU A 47 3.23 0.79 -3.10
C LEU A 47 2.57 1.52 -1.93
N ASN A 48 3.35 1.94 -0.93
CA ASN A 48 2.84 2.73 0.20
C ASN A 48 2.40 4.13 -0.23
N GLU A 49 3.14 4.80 -1.13
CA GLU A 49 2.76 6.10 -1.72
C GLU A 49 1.37 6.04 -2.36
N LYS A 50 1.08 4.94 -3.08
CA LYS A 50 -0.22 4.72 -3.71
C LYS A 50 -1.34 4.57 -2.68
N GLU A 51 -1.14 3.77 -1.64
CA GLU A 51 -2.13 3.59 -0.56
C GLU A 51 -2.42 4.92 0.15
N LEU A 52 -1.36 5.66 0.47
CA LEU A 52 -1.44 6.99 1.07
C LEU A 52 -2.28 7.97 0.24
N ALA A 53 -2.01 8.04 -1.07
CA ALA A 53 -2.76 8.90 -1.99
C ALA A 53 -4.24 8.48 -2.10
N PHE A 54 -4.52 7.16 -2.06
CA PHE A 54 -5.88 6.66 -2.03
C PHE A 54 -6.63 7.15 -0.78
N PHE A 55 -6.05 7.02 0.41
CA PHE A 55 -6.69 7.51 1.64
C PHE A 55 -6.88 9.02 1.63
N ALA A 56 -5.86 9.79 1.25
CA ALA A 56 -5.97 11.25 1.16
C ALA A 56 -7.15 11.69 0.26
N LYS A 57 -7.30 11.05 -0.92
CA LYS A 57 -8.40 11.34 -1.84
C LYS A 57 -9.77 10.98 -1.26
N ASN A 58 -9.91 9.80 -0.64
CA ASN A 58 -11.20 9.35 -0.10
C ASN A 58 -11.67 10.18 1.10
N PHE A 59 -10.75 10.80 1.83
CA PHE A 59 -11.04 11.65 2.98
C PHE A 59 -10.98 13.15 2.66
N SER A 60 -10.90 13.52 1.37
CA SER A 60 -10.84 14.91 0.90
C SER A 60 -9.73 15.74 1.57
N ILE A 61 -8.55 15.16 1.73
CA ILE A 61 -7.38 15.84 2.33
C ILE A 61 -6.58 16.49 1.20
N GLU A 62 -6.68 17.81 1.06
CA GLU A 62 -6.05 18.59 -0.02
C GLU A 62 -4.53 18.78 0.20
N ASP A 63 -4.09 19.03 1.44
CA ASP A 63 -2.69 19.27 1.79
C ASP A 63 -1.93 18.01 2.23
N PHE A 64 -2.04 16.95 1.42
CA PHE A 64 -1.45 15.66 1.76
C PHE A 64 0.08 15.63 1.63
N HIS A 65 0.78 15.69 2.76
CA HIS A 65 2.23 15.44 2.84
C HIS A 65 2.53 14.05 3.37
N GLN A 66 2.99 13.17 2.48
CA GLN A 66 3.35 11.81 2.85
C GLN A 66 4.53 11.78 3.83
N SER A 67 4.35 11.10 4.96
CA SER A 67 5.45 10.65 5.80
C SER A 67 5.31 9.17 6.06
N LYS A 68 6.42 8.46 6.32
CA LYS A 68 6.41 7.01 6.59
C LYS A 68 5.49 6.61 7.74
N GLY A 69 5.25 7.52 8.69
CA GLY A 69 4.35 7.32 9.84
C GLY A 69 2.94 7.86 9.66
N TRP A 70 2.65 8.57 8.55
CA TRP A 70 1.34 9.19 8.36
C TRP A 70 0.23 8.14 8.26
N LEU A 71 0.42 7.10 7.44
CA LEU A 71 -0.60 6.06 7.24
C LEU A 71 -0.96 5.34 8.54
N SER A 72 0.04 5.00 9.34
CA SER A 72 -0.17 4.30 10.62
C SER A 72 -0.90 5.20 11.63
N GLY A 73 -0.49 6.47 11.74
CA GLY A 73 -1.16 7.46 12.57
C GLY A 73 -2.60 7.74 12.11
N PHE A 74 -2.81 7.85 10.80
CA PHE A 74 -4.11 8.07 10.17
C PHE A 74 -5.08 6.92 10.46
N LYS A 75 -4.66 5.68 10.20
CA LYS A 75 -5.46 4.48 10.51
C LYS A 75 -5.85 4.45 11.99
N ARG A 76 -4.91 4.77 12.90
CA ARG A 76 -5.19 4.84 14.34
C ARG A 76 -6.19 5.95 14.70
N ARG A 77 -6.02 7.16 14.17
CA ARG A 77 -6.89 8.32 14.47
C ARG A 77 -8.33 8.08 14.00
N HIS A 78 -8.50 7.43 12.85
CA HIS A 78 -9.80 7.15 12.26
C HIS A 78 -10.30 5.72 12.52
N ARG A 79 -9.66 4.98 13.45
CA ARG A 79 -10.03 3.60 13.84
C ARG A 79 -10.16 2.63 12.65
N LEU A 80 -9.39 2.85 11.58
CA LEU A 80 -9.40 2.00 10.39
C LEU A 80 -8.65 0.70 10.67
N ARG A 81 -9.35 -0.43 10.55
CA ARG A 81 -8.80 -1.77 10.72
C ARG A 81 -8.43 -2.36 9.37
N GLN A 82 -7.31 -3.10 9.33
CA GLN A 82 -6.88 -3.84 8.13
C GLN A 82 -6.89 -5.32 8.43
N PHE A 83 -7.60 -6.10 7.60
CA PHE A 83 -7.68 -7.54 7.73
C PHE A 83 -6.95 -8.22 6.57
N LYS A 84 -6.23 -9.30 6.84
CA LYS A 84 -5.68 -10.15 5.78
C LYS A 84 -6.81 -11.01 5.24
N LYS A 85 -7.13 -10.86 3.95
CA LYS A 85 -8.18 -11.64 3.29
C LYS A 85 -7.87 -13.15 3.23
N GLN A 86 -6.60 -13.54 3.39
CA GLN A 86 -6.16 -14.95 3.41
C GLN A 86 -5.09 -15.16 4.49
N GLY A 87 -5.32 -16.17 5.34
CA GLY A 87 -4.56 -16.54 6.54
C GLY A 87 -5.31 -17.64 7.31
N GLU A 88 -4.85 -18.04 8.50
CA GLU A 88 -5.56 -19.05 9.32
C GLU A 88 -7.05 -18.70 9.51
N ALA A 89 -7.89 -19.73 9.47
CA ALA A 89 -9.35 -19.66 9.44
C ALA A 89 -9.94 -19.12 10.75
N SER A 90 -9.75 -17.82 11.01
CA SER A 90 -10.41 -16.99 12.05
C SER A 90 -9.89 -15.54 12.12
N SER A 91 -8.84 -15.16 11.35
CA SER A 91 -8.22 -13.83 11.48
C SER A 91 -8.99 -12.67 10.82
N ALA A 92 -9.92 -12.96 9.92
CA ALA A 92 -10.75 -11.94 9.25
C ALA A 92 -12.20 -12.05 9.76
N PRO A 93 -12.84 -10.95 10.20
CA PRO A 93 -14.25 -10.94 10.58
C PRO A 93 -15.12 -11.40 9.40
N SER A 94 -16.27 -12.01 9.71
CA SER A 94 -17.29 -12.28 8.70
C SER A 94 -17.77 -10.97 8.05
N ALA A 95 -18.22 -11.04 6.80
CA ALA A 95 -18.72 -9.86 6.08
C ALA A 95 -19.84 -9.14 6.86
N GLU A 96 -20.71 -9.90 7.51
CA GLU A 96 -21.81 -9.37 8.33
C GLU A 96 -21.32 -8.55 9.54
N LEU A 97 -20.20 -8.93 10.17
CA LEU A 97 -19.62 -8.17 11.28
C LEU A 97 -18.98 -6.85 10.81
N ILE A 98 -18.54 -6.78 9.56
CA ILE A 98 -17.94 -5.56 8.98
C ILE A 98 -19.03 -4.52 8.67
N GLU A 99 -20.18 -4.96 8.17
CA GLU A 99 -21.31 -4.07 7.85
C GLU A 99 -21.96 -3.46 9.10
N ASN A 100 -22.05 -4.24 10.20
CA ASN A 100 -22.62 -3.76 11.46
C ASN A 100 -21.74 -2.73 12.20
N ASP A 101 -20.41 -2.70 11.96
CA ASP A 101 -19.49 -1.70 12.54
C ASP A 101 -19.78 -0.28 11.98
N HIS A 102 -20.48 -0.17 10.83
CA HIS A 102 -20.87 1.11 10.21
C HIS A 102 -22.07 1.79 10.91
N PHE A 103 -22.87 1.03 11.69
CA PHE A 103 -24.09 1.52 12.33
C PHE A 103 -23.92 1.85 13.82
N ALA A 104 -22.70 1.75 14.37
CA ALA A 104 -22.41 2.00 15.78
C ALA A 104 -21.89 3.44 16.06
N LEU A 105 -22.46 4.45 15.40
CA LEU A 105 -22.29 5.87 15.71
C LEU A 105 -23.60 6.48 16.23
#